data_AF-A0A138ZXJ4-F1
#
_entry.id   AF-A0A138ZXJ4-F1
#
_cell.length_a   1.000
_cell.length_b   1.000
_cell.length_c   1.000
_cell.angle_alpha   90.00
_cell.angle_beta   90.00
_cell.angle_gamma   90.00
#
_symmetry.space_group_name_H-M   'P 1'
#
loop_
_entity.id
_entity.type
_entity.pdbx_description
1 polymer ?
#
loop_
_entity_poly.entity_id
_entity_poly.type
_entity_poly.pdbx_seq_one_letter_code
_entity_poly.pdbx_strand_id
1 'polypeptide(L)'
;MEGNIQQLIKQYRLPGNWQVALKDICMDHGTFKQVRERYKNGIQELMTGISKLGFLPTSVIILINLGNGVYSVVDRNHRLIAVFHLNNKGEEIPTLPGLMDGTMTVMAIVLRADTPDKVHWHIGP
;
A
#
# COMPACT_ATOMS: atom_id res chain seq x y z
N MET A 1 1.25 -5.45 20.77
CA MET A 1 0.14 -6.39 20.51
C MET A 1 -0.16 -6.27 19.03
N GLU A 2 0.30 -7.22 18.21
CA GLU A 2 -0.08 -7.26 16.79
C GLU A 2 -1.57 -7.57 16.72
N GLY A 3 -2.39 -6.58 16.39
CA GLY A 3 -3.78 -6.81 16.08
C GLY A 3 -3.83 -7.64 14.81
N ASN A 4 -4.28 -8.90 14.91
CA ASN A 4 -4.45 -9.76 13.76
C ASN A 4 -5.38 -9.04 12.76
N ILE A 5 -4.88 -8.75 11.55
CA ILE A 5 -5.63 -8.08 10.49
C ILE A 5 -7.02 -8.73 10.29
N GLN A 6 -7.15 -10.05 10.47
CA GLN A 6 -8.44 -10.74 10.40
C GLN A 6 -9.40 -10.39 11.55
N GLN A 7 -8.90 -10.12 12.76
CA GLN A 7 -9.71 -9.60 13.85
C GLN A 7 -10.21 -8.20 13.56
N LEU A 8 -9.38 -7.34 12.95
CA LEU A 8 -9.80 -5.99 12.55
C LEU A 8 -10.85 -6.02 11.44
N ILE A 9 -10.66 -6.86 10.41
CA ILE A 9 -11.66 -7.08 9.35
C ILE A 9 -13.00 -7.52 9.95
N LYS A 10 -12.98 -8.49 10.88
CA LYS A 10 -14.20 -8.98 11.55
C LYS A 10 -14.83 -7.93 12.46
N GLN A 11 -14.04 -7.24 13.26
CA GLN A 11 -14.50 -6.28 14.26
C GLN A 11 -15.15 -5.06 13.61
N TYR A 12 -14.58 -4.55 12.52
CA TYR A 12 -15.06 -3.35 11.83
C TYR A 12 -15.91 -3.65 10.59
N ARG A 13 -16.24 -4.93 10.35
CA ARG A 13 -16.97 -5.39 9.16
C ARG A 13 -16.42 -4.78 7.86
N LEU A 14 -15.09 -4.71 7.78
CA LEU A 14 -14.43 -4.10 6.63
C LEU A 14 -14.78 -4.94 5.41
N PRO A 15 -15.27 -4.34 4.31
CA PRO A 15 -15.44 -5.07 3.07
C PRO A 15 -14.06 -5.62 2.69
N GLY A 16 -13.94 -6.94 2.56
CA GLY A 16 -12.67 -7.65 2.36
C GLY A 16 -11.90 -7.19 1.11
N ASN A 17 -10.73 -7.79 0.87
CA ASN A 17 -9.75 -7.47 -0.18
C ASN A 17 -10.33 -6.77 -1.44
N TRP A 18 -10.03 -5.48 -1.59
CA TRP A 18 -10.31 -4.67 -2.77
C TRP A 18 -9.11 -4.65 -3.69
N GLN A 19 -9.36 -4.62 -5.00
CA GLN A 19 -8.35 -4.22 -5.96
C GLN A 19 -8.41 -2.70 -6.12
N VAL A 20 -7.31 -2.02 -5.83
CA VAL A 20 -7.20 -0.55 -5.94
C VAL A 20 -6.09 -0.22 -6.92
N ALA A 21 -6.36 0.64 -7.90
CA ALA A 21 -5.35 1.06 -8.86
C ALA A 21 -4.34 2.01 -8.20
N LEU A 22 -3.07 1.93 -8.60
CA LEU A 22 -2.02 2.79 -8.04
C LEU A 22 -2.32 4.28 -8.21
N LYS A 23 -2.90 4.67 -9.36
CA LYS A 23 -3.28 6.06 -9.63
C LYS A 23 -4.33 6.63 -8.65
N ASP A 24 -5.09 5.76 -8.01
CA ASP A 24 -6.15 6.13 -7.08
C ASP A 24 -5.63 6.21 -5.62
N ILE A 25 -4.35 5.87 -5.40
CA ILE A 25 -3.72 5.90 -4.07
C ILE A 25 -2.87 7.16 -3.93
N CYS A 26 -3.31 8.07 -3.07
CA CYS A 26 -2.52 9.20 -2.61
C CYS A 26 -1.50 8.73 -1.57
N MET A 27 -0.23 8.96 -1.88
CA MET A 27 0.86 8.74 -0.95
C MET A 27 1.37 10.09 -0.45
N ASP A 28 1.34 10.30 0.87
CA ASP A 28 1.93 11.50 1.45
C ASP A 28 3.44 11.54 1.18
N HIS A 29 3.89 12.60 0.49
CA HIS A 29 5.30 12.78 0.12
C HIS A 29 6.22 12.88 1.35
N GLY A 30 5.73 13.42 2.47
CA GLY A 30 6.49 13.52 3.71
C GLY A 30 6.81 12.14 4.30
N THR A 31 5.79 11.33 4.48
CA THR A 31 5.89 9.96 5.00
C THR A 31 6.68 9.06 4.07
N PHE A 32 6.48 9.17 2.75
CA PHE A 32 7.26 8.44 1.75
C PHE A 32 8.77 8.70 1.88
N LYS A 33 9.17 9.97 2.02
CA LYS A 33 10.57 10.35 2.13
C LYS A 33 11.20 9.81 3.42
N GLN A 34 10.51 9.91 4.56
CA GLN A 34 11.03 9.43 5.84
C GLN A 34 11.27 7.91 5.85
N VAL A 35 10.31 7.12 5.35
CA VAL A 35 10.45 5.66 5.30
C VAL A 35 11.57 5.25 4.33
N ARG A 36 11.65 5.92 3.18
CA ARG A 36 12.73 5.70 2.21
C ARG A 36 14.11 5.93 2.82
N GLU A 37 14.31 7.04 3.52
CA GLU A 37 15.60 7.38 4.12
C GLU A 37 15.96 6.42 5.25
N ARG A 38 14.98 6.03 6.07
CA ARG A 38 15.19 5.11 7.20
C ARG A 38 15.43 3.66 6.78
N TYR A 39 14.85 3.20 5.69
CA TYR A 39 14.86 1.79 5.27
C TYR A 39 15.42 1.56 3.85
N LYS A 40 16.33 2.43 3.40
CA LYS A 40 16.83 2.49 2.02
C LYS A 40 17.22 1.12 1.43
N ASN A 41 18.02 0.33 2.17
CA ASN A 41 18.49 -0.98 1.70
C ASN A 41 17.33 -1.98 1.55
N GLY A 42 16.44 -2.05 2.55
CA GLY A 42 15.26 -2.92 2.49
C GLY A 42 14.31 -2.53 1.36
N ILE A 43 14.13 -1.24 1.09
CA ILE A 43 13.34 -0.77 -0.06
C ILE A 43 14.00 -1.19 -1.38
N GLN A 44 15.32 -1.11 -1.51
CA GLN A 44 16.03 -1.53 -2.72
C GLN A 44 15.95 -3.04 -2.97
N GLU A 45 16.02 -3.84 -1.91
CA GLU A 45 15.79 -5.29 -1.98
C GLU A 45 14.36 -5.61 -2.42
N LEU A 46 13.37 -4.92 -1.83
CA LEU A 46 11.97 -5.05 -2.23
C LEU A 46 11.75 -4.66 -3.69
N MET A 47 12.34 -3.56 -4.15
CA MET A 47 12.27 -3.16 -5.57
C MET A 47 12.85 -4.25 -6.47
N THR A 48 14.01 -4.79 -6.13
CA THR A 48 14.66 -5.86 -6.92
C THR A 48 13.79 -7.11 -6.97
N GLY A 49 13.23 -7.51 -5.83
CA GLY A 49 12.32 -8.66 -5.73
C GLY A 49 11.05 -8.45 -6.55
N ILE A 50 10.40 -7.28 -6.40
CA ILE A 50 9.16 -6.94 -7.08
C ILE A 50 9.38 -6.83 -8.61
N SER A 51 10.48 -6.23 -9.06
CA SER A 51 10.80 -6.16 -10.49
C SER A 51 11.00 -7.55 -11.12
N LYS A 52 11.54 -8.51 -10.36
CA LYS A 52 11.80 -9.87 -10.86
C LYS A 52 10.60 -10.81 -10.75
N LEU A 53 9.82 -10.70 -9.67
CA LEU A 53 8.79 -11.67 -9.30
C LEU A 53 7.36 -11.10 -9.40
N GLY A 54 7.22 -9.82 -9.71
CA GLY A 54 5.96 -9.10 -9.65
C GLY A 54 5.57 -8.73 -8.21
N PHE A 55 4.42 -8.08 -8.08
CA PHE A 55 3.88 -7.68 -6.77
C PHE A 55 3.03 -8.81 -6.18
N LEU A 56 3.56 -9.48 -5.15
CA LEU A 56 2.91 -10.66 -4.58
C LEU A 56 1.57 -10.32 -3.89
N PRO A 57 0.47 -11.04 -4.19
CA PRO A 57 -0.88 -10.82 -3.63
C PRO A 57 -0.98 -11.01 -2.11
N THR A 58 -0.01 -11.68 -1.49
CA THR A 58 0.04 -11.90 -0.05
C THR A 58 0.36 -10.61 0.74
N SER A 59 0.71 -9.53 0.05
CA SER A 59 0.95 -8.21 0.63
C SER A 59 -0.38 -7.48 0.80
N VAL A 60 -1.06 -7.69 1.93
CA VAL A 60 -2.29 -6.94 2.21
C VAL A 60 -1.92 -5.48 2.53
N ILE A 61 -2.42 -4.55 1.74
CA ILE A 61 -2.26 -3.11 1.97
C ILE A 61 -3.44 -2.59 2.76
N ILE A 62 -3.21 -1.63 3.65
CA ILE A 62 -4.30 -1.00 4.40
C ILE A 62 -4.40 0.44 3.94
N LEU A 63 -5.56 0.76 3.38
CA LEU A 63 -5.89 2.05 2.83
C LEU A 63 -7.06 2.67 3.59
N ILE A 64 -7.15 3.99 3.60
CA ILE A 64 -8.33 4.74 4.03
C ILE A 64 -8.97 5.39 2.81
N ASN A 65 -10.27 5.19 2.64
CA ASN A 65 -11.04 5.83 1.58
C ASN A 65 -11.26 7.30 1.94
N LEU A 66 -10.75 8.20 1.11
CA LEU A 66 -10.88 9.65 1.26
C LEU A 66 -12.15 10.21 0.57
N GLY A 67 -12.90 9.37 -0.12
CA GLY A 67 -14.03 9.75 -0.97
C GLY A 67 -13.64 9.88 -2.45
N ASN A 68 -14.66 9.92 -3.32
CA ASN A 68 -14.49 10.11 -4.76
C ASN A 68 -13.55 9.12 -5.46
N GLY A 69 -13.43 7.90 -4.92
CA GLY A 69 -12.54 6.87 -5.46
C GLY A 69 -11.06 7.06 -5.14
N VAL A 70 -10.72 7.97 -4.22
CA VAL A 70 -9.33 8.25 -3.81
C VAL A 70 -9.04 7.61 -2.45
N TYR A 71 -7.84 7.06 -2.31
CA TYR A 71 -7.40 6.32 -1.12
C TYR A 71 -6.08 6.86 -0.58
N SER A 72 -5.88 6.82 0.74
CA SER A 72 -4.57 7.11 1.37
C SER A 72 -4.04 5.90 2.11
N VAL A 73 -2.73 5.83 2.29
CA VAL A 73 -2.06 4.74 3.03
C VAL A 73 -2.16 5.00 4.53
N VAL A 74 -2.62 4.01 5.29
CA VAL A 74 -2.82 4.16 6.75
C VAL A 74 -1.51 4.00 7.52
N ASP A 75 -0.58 3.14 7.08
CA ASP A 75 0.80 3.11 7.58
C ASP A 75 1.79 2.34 6.66
N ARG A 76 3.07 2.74 6.74
CA ARG A 76 4.35 2.11 6.33
C ARG A 76 4.32 0.85 5.46
N ASN A 77 3.61 0.90 4.34
CA ASN A 77 3.65 -0.20 3.39
C ASN A 77 4.91 -0.13 2.52
N HIS A 78 6.05 -0.58 3.07
CA HIS A 78 7.36 -0.60 2.41
C HIS A 78 7.33 -1.19 1.00
N ARG A 79 6.44 -2.17 0.76
CA ARG A 79 6.24 -2.78 -0.57
C ARG A 79 5.55 -1.83 -1.55
N LEU A 80 4.52 -1.11 -1.11
CA LEU A 80 3.86 -0.09 -1.92
C LEU A 80 4.80 1.08 -2.22
N ILE A 81 5.63 1.47 -1.25
CA ILE A 81 6.69 2.47 -1.42
C ILE A 81 7.69 2.03 -2.50
N ALA A 82 8.11 0.75 -2.48
CA ALA A 82 8.96 0.19 -3.52
C ALA A 82 8.29 0.24 -4.91
N VAL A 83 6.99 -0.08 -5.00
CA VAL A 83 6.22 0.02 -6.26
C VAL A 83 6.15 1.46 -6.76
N PHE A 84 5.82 2.43 -5.93
CA PHE A 84 5.84 3.85 -6.33
C PHE A 84 7.23 4.31 -6.75
N HIS A 85 8.29 3.79 -6.12
CA HIS A 85 9.65 4.12 -6.55
C HIS A 85 9.97 3.53 -7.93
N LEU A 86 9.52 2.31 -8.22
CA LEU A 86 9.65 1.70 -9.54
C LEU A 86 8.85 2.50 -10.59
N ASN A 87 7.64 2.95 -10.27
CA ASN A 87 6.85 3.81 -11.16
C ASN A 87 7.60 5.11 -11.48
N ASN A 88 8.14 5.78 -10.45
CA ASN A 88 8.89 7.04 -10.61
C ASN A 88 10.20 6.90 -11.39
N LYS A 89 10.74 5.69 -11.57
CA LYS A 89 11.90 5.48 -12.45
C LYS A 89 11.53 5.60 -13.93
N GLY A 90 10.26 5.47 -14.28
CA GLY A 90 9.78 5.55 -15.67
C GLY A 90 10.25 4.39 -16.54
N GLU A 91 10.65 3.28 -15.93
CA GLU A 91 11.06 2.07 -16.65
C GLU A 91 9.89 1.10 -16.73
N GLU A 92 9.66 0.54 -17.92
CA GLU A 92 8.69 -0.53 -18.08
C GLU A 92 9.20 -1.80 -17.41
N ILE A 93 8.37 -2.38 -16.56
CA ILE A 93 8.68 -3.61 -15.83
C ILE A 93 7.68 -4.68 -16.26
N PRO A 94 8.09 -5.67 -17.07
CA PRO A 94 7.17 -6.66 -17.65
C PRO A 94 6.34 -7.44 -16.62
N THR A 95 6.86 -7.60 -15.40
CA THR A 95 6.19 -8.29 -14.29
C THR A 95 5.15 -7.43 -13.58
N LEU A 96 5.03 -6.15 -13.94
CA LEU A 96 4.14 -5.15 -13.34
C LEU A 96 3.38 -4.39 -14.44
N PRO A 97 2.45 -5.06 -15.16
CA PRO A 97 1.65 -4.42 -16.19
C PRO A 97 0.82 -3.28 -15.58
N GLY A 98 0.77 -2.15 -16.29
CA GLY A 98 0.05 -0.96 -15.84
C GLY A 98 0.78 -0.17 -14.74
N LEU A 99 2.05 -0.45 -14.46
CA LEU A 99 2.81 0.32 -13.48
C LEU A 99 2.95 1.79 -13.91
N MET A 100 3.34 2.01 -15.17
CA MET A 100 3.67 3.35 -15.70
C MET A 100 2.45 4.27 -15.82
N ASP A 101 1.29 3.74 -16.20
CA ASP A 101 0.03 4.49 -16.30
C ASP A 101 -0.79 4.44 -14.99
N GLY A 102 -0.24 3.79 -13.96
CA GLY A 102 -0.86 3.61 -12.65
C GLY A 102 -2.12 2.73 -12.67
N THR A 103 -2.40 2.00 -13.75
CA THR A 103 -3.55 1.07 -13.85
C THR A 103 -3.29 -0.25 -13.13
N MET A 104 -2.04 -0.55 -12.79
CA MET A 104 -1.68 -1.67 -11.92
C MET A 104 -2.51 -1.60 -10.64
N THR A 105 -3.11 -2.72 -10.26
CA THR A 105 -3.90 -2.83 -9.04
C THR A 105 -3.15 -3.54 -7.93
N VAL A 106 -3.40 -3.12 -6.69
CA VAL A 106 -2.93 -3.78 -5.48
C VAL A 106 -4.10 -4.29 -4.66
N MET A 107 -3.91 -5.40 -3.95
CA MET A 107 -4.92 -5.87 -2.99
C MET A 107 -4.83 -5.04 -1.70
N ALA A 108 -5.95 -4.47 -1.31
CA ALA A 108 -6.05 -3.63 -0.12
C ALA A 108 -7.28 -3.96 0.74
N ILE A 109 -7.13 -3.79 2.04
CA ILE A 109 -8.22 -3.58 2.97
C ILE A 109 -8.48 -2.09 3.02
N VAL A 110 -9.72 -1.70 2.71
CA VAL A 110 -10.13 -0.29 2.67
C VAL A 110 -10.93 0.04 3.93
N LEU A 111 -10.36 0.91 4.75
CA LEU A 111 -11.02 1.55 5.88
C LEU A 111 -11.90 2.70 5.38
N ARG A 112 -13.02 2.94 6.06
CA ARG A 112 -13.84 4.13 5.81
C ARG A 112 -13.27 5.33 6.56
N ALA A 113 -13.55 6.55 6.10
CA ALA A 113 -13.09 7.78 6.77
C ALA A 113 -13.67 7.96 8.20
N ASP A 114 -14.82 7.34 8.50
CA ASP A 114 -15.43 7.30 9.83
C ASP A 114 -14.89 6.17 10.72
N THR A 115 -13.90 5.41 10.24
CA THR A 115 -13.24 4.39 11.05
C THR A 115 -12.48 5.08 12.19
N PRO A 116 -12.72 4.74 13.46
CA PRO A 116 -12.09 5.42 14.59
C PRO A 116 -10.57 5.37 14.51
N ASP A 117 -9.88 6.47 14.85
CA ASP A 117 -8.40 6.55 14.91
C ASP A 117 -7.77 5.38 15.70
N LYS A 118 -8.50 4.81 16.67
CA LYS A 118 -8.08 3.62 17.43
C LYS A 118 -7.78 2.39 16.55
N VAL A 119 -8.36 2.29 15.35
CA VAL A 119 -8.05 1.27 14.35
C VAL A 119 -6.69 1.50 13.70
N HIS A 120 -6.32 2.77 13.49
CA HIS A 120 -5.01 3.14 12.96
C HIS A 120 -3.89 2.66 13.91
N TRP A 121 -4.12 2.76 15.23
CA TRP A 121 -3.17 2.30 16.26
C TRP A 121 -3.04 0.77 16.39
N HIS A 122 -4.05 -0.01 15.99
CA HIS A 122 -4.04 -1.48 16.10
C HIS A 122 -3.45 -2.17 14.86
N ILE A 123 -3.24 -1.41 13.79
CA ILE A 123 -2.63 -1.85 12.54
C ILE A 123 -1.09 -1.69 12.57
N GLY A 124 -0.56 -0.99 13.59
CA GLY A 124 0.84 -1.00 14.02
C GLY A 124 1.57 0.35 13.84
N PRO A 125 2.65 0.60 14.62
CA PRO A 125 3.68 1.59 14.35
C PRO A 125 4.80 1.10 13.40
#